data_AF-A0A1D2QN41-F1
#
_entry.id   AF-A0A1D2QN41-F1
#
_cell.length_a   1.000
_cell.length_b   1.000
_cell.length_c   1.000
_cell.angle_alpha   90.00
_cell.angle_beta   90.00
_cell.angle_gamma   90.00
#
_symmetry.space_group_name_H-M   'P 1'
#
loop_
_entity.id
_entity.type
_entity.pdbx_description
1 polymer ?
#
loop_
_entity_poly.entity_id
_entity_poly.type
_entity_poly.pdbx_seq_one_letter_code
_entity_poly.pdbx_strand_id
1 'polypeptide(L)'
;METINHTYINALLADAAYVEKLNEADNPGALVTALTGRMTIDLAEFIADNFTVLTQEDNNQDGGSSFDSTVWKGNAGTAYADQVYVSMRGSQ
;
A
#
# COMPACT_ATOMS: atom_id res chain seq x y z
N MET A 1 -21.54 7.51 -6.55
CA MET A 1 -21.11 6.22 -5.96
C MET A 1 -19.61 6.01 -6.04
N GLU A 2 -18.89 6.64 -6.97
CA GLU A 2 -17.41 6.61 -7.02
C GLU A 2 -16.73 7.17 -5.78
N THR A 3 -17.31 8.19 -5.15
CA THR A 3 -16.77 8.79 -3.91
C THR A 3 -16.58 7.75 -2.80
N ILE A 4 -17.51 6.80 -2.64
CA ILE A 4 -17.39 5.75 -1.61
C ILE A 4 -16.27 4.78 -1.99
N ASN A 5 -16.19 4.37 -3.26
CA ASN A 5 -15.13 3.48 -3.72
C ASN A 5 -13.74 4.12 -3.56
N HIS A 6 -13.54 5.37 -4.00
CA HIS A 6 -12.28 6.09 -3.81
C HIS A 6 -11.92 6.25 -2.33
N THR A 7 -12.91 6.56 -1.48
CA THR A 7 -12.68 6.68 -0.03
C THR A 7 -12.24 5.34 0.56
N TYR A 8 -12.89 4.24 0.16
CA TYR A 8 -12.53 2.89 0.60
C TYR A 8 -11.13 2.49 0.17
N ILE A 9 -10.77 2.70 -1.11
CA ILE A 9 -9.45 2.37 -1.63
C ILE A 9 -8.36 3.21 -0.96
N ASN A 10 -8.58 4.52 -0.80
CA ASN A 10 -7.64 5.37 -0.07
C ASN A 10 -7.45 4.91 1.38
N ALA A 11 -8.52 4.52 2.08
CA ALA A 11 -8.43 4.01 3.44
C ALA A 11 -7.69 2.66 3.50
N LEU A 12 -7.94 1.77 2.54
CA LEU A 12 -7.30 0.46 2.45
C LEU A 12 -5.79 0.59 2.21
N LEU A 13 -5.39 1.44 1.25
CA LEU A 13 -3.97 1.67 0.95
C LEU A 13 -3.26 2.43 2.09
N ALA A 14 -3.98 3.31 2.79
CA ALA A 14 -3.46 4.00 3.98
C ALA A 14 -3.19 3.02 5.14
N ASP A 15 -4.06 2.03 5.35
CA ASP A 15 -3.81 0.98 6.34
C ASP A 15 -2.65 0.06 5.92
N ALA A 16 -2.57 -0.28 4.62
CA ALA A 16 -1.48 -1.07 4.06
C ALA A 16 -0.11 -0.41 4.25
N ALA A 17 -0.03 0.92 4.17
CA ALA A 17 1.20 1.68 4.37
C ALA A 17 1.81 1.53 5.78
N TYR A 18 1.10 0.93 6.75
CA TYR A 18 1.66 0.58 8.05
C TYR A 18 2.60 -0.64 8.03
N VAL A 19 2.69 -1.35 6.91
CA VAL A 19 3.67 -2.41 6.70
C VAL A 19 4.96 -1.77 6.18
N GLU A 20 6.09 -2.09 6.81
CA GLU A 20 7.42 -1.63 6.39
C GLU A 20 7.96 -2.45 5.23
N LYS A 21 8.92 -1.89 4.48
CA LYS A 21 9.64 -2.58 3.39
C LYS A 21 8.75 -3.15 2.28
N LEU A 22 7.61 -2.53 2.02
CA LEU A 22 6.72 -2.89 0.92
C LEU A 22 7.36 -2.69 -0.46
N ASN A 23 8.34 -1.79 -0.57
CA ASN A 23 9.17 -1.59 -1.76
C ASN A 23 10.18 -2.72 -2.00
N GLU A 24 10.45 -3.59 -1.02
CA GLU A 24 11.28 -4.80 -1.18
C GLU A 24 10.47 -5.99 -1.71
N ALA A 25 9.16 -5.85 -1.91
CA ALA A 25 8.30 -6.91 -2.43
C ALA A 25 8.44 -7.05 -3.96
N ASP A 26 9.34 -7.94 -4.39
CA ASP A 26 9.68 -8.13 -5.82
C ASP A 26 8.57 -8.77 -6.68
N ASN A 27 7.53 -9.33 -6.07
CA ASN A 27 6.42 -9.98 -6.77
C ASN A 27 5.11 -9.93 -5.97
N PRO A 28 3.94 -10.15 -6.60
CA PRO A 28 2.64 -10.10 -5.92
C PRO A 28 2.54 -11.04 -4.71
N GLY A 29 3.12 -12.25 -4.77
CA GLY A 29 3.09 -13.19 -3.65
C GLY A 29 3.90 -12.71 -2.43
N ALA A 30 5.03 -12.03 -2.66
CA ALA A 30 5.80 -11.38 -1.61
C ALA A 30 5.00 -10.23 -0.98
N LEU A 31 4.29 -9.44 -1.81
CA LEU A 31 3.43 -8.36 -1.33
C LEU A 31 2.26 -8.87 -0.49
N VAL A 32 1.58 -9.94 -0.93
CA VAL A 32 0.54 -10.60 -0.14
C VAL A 32 1.10 -11.05 1.22
N THR A 33 2.25 -11.73 1.21
CA THR A 33 2.88 -12.22 2.44
C THR A 33 3.17 -11.07 3.41
N ALA A 34 3.72 -9.96 2.93
CA ALA A 34 3.99 -8.78 3.76
C ALA A 34 2.69 -8.18 4.35
N LEU A 35 1.64 -8.05 3.54
CA LEU A 35 0.37 -7.44 3.94
C LEU A 35 -0.47 -8.31 4.90
N THR A 36 -0.37 -9.64 4.82
CA THR A 36 -1.12 -10.55 5.70
C THR A 36 -0.80 -10.40 7.19
N GLY A 37 0.33 -9.78 7.55
CA GLY A 37 0.62 -9.40 8.93
C GLY A 37 -0.29 -8.29 9.48
N ARG A 38 -0.92 -7.50 8.60
CA ARG A 38 -1.76 -6.34 8.95
C ARG A 38 -3.24 -6.55 8.65
N MET A 39 -3.57 -7.23 7.56
CA MET A 39 -4.94 -7.39 7.07
C MET A 39 -5.27 -8.84 6.70
N THR A 40 -6.53 -9.10 6.37
CA THR A 40 -6.95 -10.43 5.91
C THR A 40 -6.32 -10.79 4.58
N ILE A 41 -6.19 -12.09 4.30
CA ILE A 41 -5.61 -12.58 3.05
C ILE A 41 -6.36 -12.06 1.82
N ASP A 42 -7.70 -12.07 1.84
CA ASP A 42 -8.52 -11.55 0.74
C ASP A 42 -8.23 -10.06 0.43
N LEU A 43 -7.92 -9.25 1.44
CA LEU A 43 -7.57 -7.84 1.25
C LEU A 43 -6.14 -7.69 0.74
N ALA A 44 -5.21 -8.49 1.25
CA ALA A 44 -3.83 -8.52 0.77
C ALA A 44 -3.74 -8.94 -0.70
N GLU A 45 -4.47 -9.99 -1.09
CA GLU A 45 -4.61 -10.45 -2.47
C GLU A 45 -5.25 -9.38 -3.35
N PHE A 46 -6.33 -8.76 -2.89
CA PHE A 46 -6.94 -7.65 -3.60
C PHE A 46 -5.94 -6.52 -3.87
N ILE A 47 -5.13 -6.11 -2.88
CA ILE A 47 -4.11 -5.08 -3.09
C ILE A 47 -3.06 -5.54 -4.10
N ALA A 48 -2.53 -6.75 -3.95
CA ALA A 48 -1.46 -7.25 -4.81
C ALA A 48 -1.89 -7.45 -6.27
N ASP A 49 -3.15 -7.83 -6.50
CA ASP A 49 -3.72 -7.96 -7.84
C ASP A 49 -3.95 -6.60 -8.49
N ASN A 50 -4.31 -5.58 -7.70
CA ASN A 50 -4.76 -4.29 -8.21
C ASN A 50 -3.68 -3.20 -8.20
N PHE A 51 -2.66 -3.32 -7.36
CA PHE A 51 -1.66 -2.28 -7.14
C PHE A 51 -0.25 -2.85 -7.05
N THR A 52 0.72 -2.03 -7.43
CA THR A 52 2.15 -2.27 -7.20
C THR A 52 2.72 -1.12 -6.37
N VAL A 53 3.63 -1.43 -5.46
CA VAL A 53 4.37 -0.42 -4.69
C VAL A 53 5.48 0.13 -5.57
N LEU A 54 5.45 1.44 -5.85
CA LEU A 54 6.52 2.09 -6.62
C LEU A 54 7.70 2.46 -5.74
N THR A 55 7.42 2.97 -4.55
CA THR A 55 8.42 3.30 -3.54
C THR A 55 7.76 3.38 -2.17
N GLN A 56 8.57 3.18 -1.14
CA GLN A 56 8.21 3.44 0.23
C GLN A 56 9.39 4.15 0.89
N GLU A 57 9.09 5.26 1.56
CA GLU A 57 10.02 5.96 2.43
C GLU A 57 9.61 5.63 3.87
N ASP A 58 10.39 4.75 4.50
CA ASP A 58 10.28 4.34 5.90
C ASP A 58 11.58 4.67 6.66
N ASN A 59 11.78 5.96 6.95
CA ASN A 59 13.02 6.46 7.56
C ASN A 59 13.07 6.18 9.07
N ASN A 60 13.24 4.90 9.44
CA ASN A 60 13.37 4.45 10.83
C ASN A 60 14.79 4.56 11.40
N GLN A 61 15.75 5.15 10.69
CA GLN A 61 17.12 5.31 11.19
C GLN A 61 17.26 6.63 11.98
N ASP A 62 17.79 6.54 13.20
CA ASP A 62 18.30 7.63 14.05
C ASP A 62 17.32 8.51 14.87
N GLY A 63 16.04 8.15 15.00
CA GLY A 63 15.14 8.88 15.91
C GLY A 63 13.64 8.59 15.79
N GLY A 64 13.27 7.65 14.92
CA GLY A 64 11.88 7.40 14.54
C GLY A 64 11.43 8.35 13.43
N SER A 65 10.82 7.80 12.38
CA SER A 65 10.17 8.64 11.38
C SER A 65 8.93 9.30 11.98
N SER A 66 8.84 10.63 11.87
CA SER A 66 7.59 11.34 12.16
C SER A 66 6.56 11.19 11.04
N PHE A 67 6.99 10.75 9.85
CA PHE A 67 6.17 10.68 8.66
C PHE A 67 6.74 9.72 7.61
N ASP A 68 5.99 8.66 7.32
CA ASP A 68 6.32 7.72 6.24
C ASP A 68 5.33 7.83 5.10
N SER A 69 5.79 7.43 3.90
CA SER A 69 4.92 7.42 2.73
C SER A 69 5.12 6.19 1.87
N THR A 70 4.01 5.70 1.31
CA THR A 70 3.99 4.62 0.33
C THR A 70 3.29 5.11 -0.92
N VAL A 71 3.97 4.98 -2.07
CA VAL A 71 3.42 5.32 -3.38
C VAL A 71 2.99 4.05 -4.08
N TRP A 72 1.71 4.00 -4.45
CA TRP A 72 1.10 2.88 -5.14
C TRP A 72 0.76 3.27 -6.58
N LYS A 73 0.90 2.32 -7.48
CA LYS A 73 0.43 2.44 -8.86
C LYS A 73 -0.60 1.36 -9.13
N GLY A 74 -1.74 1.74 -9.71
CA GLY A 74 -2.72 0.75 -10.16
C GLY A 74 -2.18 -0.07 -11.34
N ASN A 75 -2.40 -1.38 -11.28
CA ASN A 75 -1.93 -2.34 -12.27
C ASN A 75 -2.71 -2.21 -13.58
N ALA A 76 -2.04 -2.46 -14.71
CA ALA A 76 -2.69 -2.45 -16.01
C ALA A 76 -3.80 -3.52 -16.09
N GLY A 77 -4.91 -3.20 -16.75
CA GLY A 77 -6.06 -4.11 -16.87
C GLY A 77 -6.99 -4.14 -15.64
N THR A 78 -6.74 -3.29 -14.64
CA THR A 78 -7.60 -3.14 -13.46
C THR A 78 -8.43 -1.86 -13.53
N ALA A 79 -9.41 -1.72 -12.64
CA ALA A 79 -10.20 -0.48 -12.51
C ALA A 79 -9.37 0.74 -12.07
N TYR A 80 -8.13 0.53 -11.61
CA TYR A 80 -7.24 1.55 -11.06
C TYR A 80 -6.05 1.84 -11.99
N ALA A 81 -6.02 1.26 -13.20
CA ALA A 81 -4.95 1.46 -14.16
C ALA A 81 -4.66 2.96 -14.39
N ASP A 82 -3.38 3.30 -14.53
CA ASP A 82 -2.86 4.65 -14.72
C ASP A 82 -3.10 5.64 -13.55
N GLN A 83 -3.63 5.16 -12.43
CA GLN A 83 -3.79 5.96 -11.22
C GLN A 83 -2.60 5.75 -10.27
N VAL A 84 -2.23 6.84 -9.59
CA VAL A 84 -1.18 6.86 -8.57
C VAL A 84 -1.80 7.30 -7.26
N TYR A 85 -1.50 6.55 -6.20
CA TYR A 85 -1.99 6.78 -4.85
C TYR A 85 -0.81 7.06 -3.94
N VAL A 86 -0.97 8.02 -3.04
CA VAL A 86 0.02 8.32 -2.01
C VAL A 86 -0.65 8.10 -0.66
N SER A 87 -0.11 7.14 0.09
CA SER A 87 -0.51 6.87 1.46
C SER A 87 0.53 7.43 2.39
N MET A 88 0.08 8.18 3.39
CA MET A 88 0.93 8.84 4.36
C MET A 88 0.53 8.34 5.75
N ARG A 89 1.51 7.93 6.55
CA ARG A 89 1.29 7.55 7.95
C ARG A 89 2.14 8.40 8.87
N GLY A 90 1.59 8.72 10.03
CA GLY A 90 2.35 9.27 11.16
C GLY A 90 2.96 8.16 12.00
N SER A 91 3.54 8.54 13.14
CA SER A 91 3.98 7.59 14.16
C SER A 91 2.83 6.71 14.65
N GLN A 92 3.11 5.43 14.90
CA GLN A 92 2.17 4.45 15.42
C GLN A 92 1.87 4.65 16.91
#